data_AF-A0A485K8J6-F1
#
_entry.id   AF-A0A485K8J6-F1
#
_cell.length_a   1.000
_cell.length_b   1.000
_cell.length_c   1.000
_cell.angle_alpha   90.00
_cell.angle_beta   90.00
_cell.angle_gamma   90.00
#
_symmetry.space_group_name_H-M   'P 1'
#
loop_
_entity.id
_entity.type
_entity.pdbx_description
1 polymer ?
#
loop_
_entity_poly.entity_id
_entity_poly.type
_entity_poly.pdbx_seq_one_letter_code
_entity_poly.pdbx_strand_id
1 'polypeptide(L)'
;MADKRATVVKCDEVAKNQIWREHLKKELLMEGPSTPFQFNPKTLSSVSPKPTMMKPSDFNSNNEDLPGSISSDVEQKVKQNVKKPQEISDIPMTEAQKIGWAHEEAWKHGRTAVSKRWYRGRGSTDVTEFADNYCTMAGCSPFADKSTR
;
A
#
# COMPACT_ATOMS: atom_id res chain seq x y z
N MET A 1 -39.00 -26.17 -44.86
CA MET A 1 -38.08 -26.41 -43.72
C MET A 1 -38.95 -26.78 -42.54
N ALA A 2 -38.98 -28.05 -42.15
CA ALA A 2 -39.92 -28.56 -41.14
C ALA A 2 -39.41 -28.29 -39.72
N ASP A 3 -40.24 -27.60 -38.92
CA ASP A 3 -39.99 -27.35 -37.51
C ASP A 3 -39.94 -28.67 -36.73
N LYS A 4 -38.76 -28.99 -36.20
CA LYS A 4 -38.57 -30.12 -35.29
C LYS A 4 -39.29 -29.78 -33.98
N ARG A 5 -40.48 -30.35 -33.78
CA ARG A 5 -41.18 -30.32 -32.49
C ARG A 5 -40.29 -30.98 -31.43
N ALA A 6 -39.78 -30.17 -30.51
CA ALA A 6 -39.05 -30.66 -29.34
C ALA A 6 -39.97 -31.60 -28.56
N THR A 7 -39.62 -32.87 -28.51
CA THR A 7 -40.28 -33.87 -27.67
C THR A 7 -40.09 -33.44 -26.22
N VAL A 8 -41.17 -33.04 -25.56
CA VAL A 8 -41.18 -32.74 -24.12
C VAL A 8 -40.90 -34.06 -23.39
N VAL A 9 -39.63 -34.25 -23.00
CA VAL A 9 -39.23 -35.37 -22.16
C VAL A 9 -39.97 -35.20 -20.84
N LYS A 10 -40.90 -36.11 -20.55
CA LYS A 10 -41.54 -36.21 -19.23
C LYS A 10 -40.41 -36.36 -18.21
N CYS A 11 -40.22 -35.36 -17.35
CA CYS A 11 -39.20 -35.41 -16.31
C CYS A 11 -39.49 -36.62 -15.41
N ASP A 12 -38.61 -37.60 -15.50
CA ASP A 12 -38.60 -38.77 -14.63
C ASP A 12 -38.45 -38.33 -13.16
N GLU A 13 -38.93 -39.15 -12.22
CA GLU A 13 -38.85 -38.85 -10.79
C GLU A 13 -37.40 -38.70 -10.33
N VAL A 14 -36.50 -39.48 -10.95
CA VAL A 14 -35.05 -39.38 -10.76
C VAL A 14 -34.51 -38.01 -11.22
N ALA A 15 -35.00 -37.50 -12.36
CA ALA A 15 -34.61 -36.19 -12.87
C ALA A 15 -35.12 -35.05 -11.96
N LYS A 16 -36.33 -35.16 -11.42
CA LYS A 16 -36.86 -34.21 -10.44
C LYS A 16 -36.04 -34.19 -9.15
N ASN A 17 -35.66 -35.38 -8.66
CA ASN A 17 -34.78 -35.48 -7.49
C ASN A 17 -33.39 -34.89 -7.76
N GLN A 18 -32.85 -35.03 -8.97
CA GLN A 18 -31.59 -34.42 -9.34
C GLN A 18 -31.67 -32.88 -9.34
N ILE A 19 -32.74 -32.32 -9.91
CA ILE A 19 -33.00 -30.86 -9.90
C ILE A 19 -33.11 -30.35 -8.46
N TRP A 20 -33.83 -31.09 -7.60
CA TRP A 20 -33.95 -30.75 -6.18
C TRP A 20 -32.60 -30.75 -5.46
N ARG A 21 -31.78 -31.77 -5.70
CA ARG A 21 -30.42 -31.85 -5.12
C ARG A 21 -29.52 -30.72 -5.59
N GLU A 22 -29.62 -30.30 -6.85
CA GLU A 22 -28.89 -29.12 -7.34
C GLU A 22 -29.37 -27.84 -6.70
N HIS A 23 -30.67 -27.71 -6.45
CA HIS A 23 -31.23 -26.54 -5.77
C HIS A 23 -30.69 -26.42 -4.34
N LEU A 24 -30.76 -27.51 -3.57
CA LEU A 24 -30.22 -27.56 -2.21
C LEU A 24 -28.71 -27.27 -2.17
N LYS A 25 -27.94 -27.75 -3.15
CA LYS A 25 -26.51 -27.43 -3.25
C LYS A 25 -26.27 -25.94 -3.50
N LYS A 26 -27.07 -25.31 -4.35
CA LYS A 26 -26.96 -23.87 -4.64
C LYS A 26 -27.33 -23.03 -3.43
N GLU A 27 -28.41 -23.40 -2.74
CA GLU A 27 -28.82 -22.74 -1.49
C GLU A 27 -27.72 -22.84 -0.44
N LEU A 28 -27.17 -24.03 -0.19
CA LEU A 28 -26.09 -24.23 0.78
C LEU A 28 -24.83 -23.41 0.45
N LEU A 29 -24.47 -23.29 -0.84
CA LEU A 29 -23.34 -22.48 -1.29
C LEU A 29 -23.61 -20.97 -1.16
N MET A 30 -24.87 -20.55 -1.24
CA MET A 30 -25.28 -19.15 -1.17
C MET A 30 -25.69 -18.69 0.24
N GLU A 31 -25.99 -19.60 1.16
CA GLU A 31 -26.34 -19.31 2.56
C GLU A 31 -25.16 -18.77 3.38
N GLY A 32 -23.94 -18.91 2.88
CA GLY A 32 -22.77 -18.25 3.46
C GLY A 32 -22.83 -16.73 3.27
N PRO A 33 -22.23 -15.93 4.19
CA PRO A 33 -22.05 -14.51 3.93
C PRO A 33 -21.33 -14.34 2.58
N SER A 34 -22.00 -13.65 1.64
CA SER A 34 -21.54 -13.43 0.25
C SER A 34 -20.09 -12.97 0.14
N THR A 35 -19.60 -12.31 1.18
CA THR A 35 -18.19 -11.98 1.35
C THR A 35 -17.66 -12.60 2.66
N PRO A 36 -16.49 -13.27 2.65
CA PRO A 36 -15.79 -13.55 3.90
C PRO A 36 -15.60 -12.21 4.63
N PHE A 37 -15.81 -12.15 5.94
CA PHE A 37 -15.60 -10.91 6.71
C PHE A 37 -14.20 -10.34 6.42
N GLN A 38 -14.14 -9.26 5.66
CA GLN A 38 -12.91 -8.56 5.34
C GLN A 38 -12.74 -7.39 6.29
N PHE A 39 -11.63 -7.41 7.02
CA PHE A 39 -11.19 -6.33 7.89
C PHE A 39 -10.89 -5.10 7.04
N ASN A 40 -11.65 -4.01 7.21
CA ASN A 40 -11.34 -2.72 6.61
C ASN A 40 -10.56 -1.86 7.62
N PRO A 41 -9.24 -1.70 7.49
CA PRO A 41 -8.43 -0.97 8.46
C PRO A 41 -8.78 0.52 8.55
N LYS A 42 -9.44 1.10 7.54
CA LYS A 42 -9.77 2.54 7.49
C LYS A 42 -10.96 2.90 8.37
N THR A 43 -11.86 1.95 8.64
CA THR A 43 -13.09 2.18 9.42
C THR A 43 -12.94 1.82 10.89
N LEU A 44 -11.74 1.45 11.33
CA LEU A 44 -11.51 1.00 12.70
C LEU A 44 -11.08 2.16 13.59
N SER A 45 -11.78 2.29 14.72
CA SER A 45 -11.35 3.12 15.82
C SER A 45 -10.38 2.32 16.69
N SER A 46 -9.13 2.75 16.75
CA SER A 46 -8.14 2.14 17.64
C SER A 46 -8.38 2.64 19.06
N VAL A 47 -8.95 1.77 19.92
CA VAL A 47 -9.02 2.03 21.35
C VAL A 47 -7.73 1.50 21.97
N SER A 48 -6.86 2.41 22.43
CA SER A 48 -5.70 2.01 23.20
C SER A 48 -6.16 1.31 24.49
N PRO A 49 -5.57 0.18 24.87
CA PRO A 49 -5.87 -0.45 26.15
C PRO A 49 -5.55 0.52 27.29
N LYS A 50 -6.26 0.37 28.41
CA LYS A 50 -5.98 1.19 29.60
C LYS A 50 -4.52 1.01 30.01
N PRO A 51 -3.81 2.06 30.44
CA PRO A 51 -2.40 1.98 30.80
C PRO A 51 -2.13 0.98 31.94
N THR A 52 -3.12 0.72 32.79
CA THR A 52 -3.07 -0.28 33.86
C THR A 52 -3.10 -1.74 33.36
N MET A 53 -3.49 -1.97 32.10
CA MET A 53 -3.62 -3.31 31.54
C MET A 53 -2.35 -3.81 30.82
N MET A 54 -1.38 -2.95 30.56
CA MET A 54 -0.12 -3.33 29.92
C MET A 54 1.02 -3.26 30.94
N LYS A 55 1.82 -4.32 31.06
CA LYS A 55 3.03 -4.29 31.89
C LYS A 55 4.23 -3.89 31.03
N PRO A 56 5.12 -3.00 31.51
CA PRO A 56 6.32 -2.59 30.75
C PRO A 56 7.23 -3.75 30.34
N SER A 57 7.22 -4.85 31.09
CA SER A 57 7.96 -6.08 30.79
C SER A 57 7.52 -6.77 29.49
N ASP A 58 6.28 -6.55 29.05
CA ASP A 58 5.71 -7.20 27.86
C ASP A 58 6.27 -6.59 26.56
N PHE A 59 6.90 -5.40 26.63
CA PHE A 59 7.52 -4.73 25.48
C PHE A 59 8.99 -5.14 25.27
N ASN A 60 9.63 -5.73 26.27
CA ASN A 60 11.05 -6.11 26.21
C ASN A 60 11.29 -7.55 25.75
N SER A 61 10.24 -8.38 25.65
CA SER A 61 10.38 -9.70 25.03
C SER A 61 10.46 -9.53 23.52
N ASN A 62 11.66 -9.75 22.95
CA ASN A 62 11.83 -9.97 21.53
C ASN A 62 10.87 -11.08 21.10
N ASN A 63 9.79 -10.68 20.43
CA ASN A 63 8.69 -11.52 20.00
C ASN A 63 9.15 -12.50 18.91
N GLU A 64 9.60 -13.68 19.31
CA GLU A 64 9.67 -14.83 18.39
C GLU A 64 8.59 -15.88 18.72
N ASP A 65 8.07 -15.95 19.95
CA ASP A 65 7.17 -17.05 20.36
C ASP A 65 5.99 -16.62 21.25
N LEU A 66 5.15 -15.67 20.81
CA LEU A 66 3.84 -15.42 21.45
C LEU A 66 2.70 -16.08 20.65
N PRO A 67 1.79 -16.87 21.29
CA PRO A 67 0.61 -17.49 20.67
C PRO A 67 -0.52 -16.45 20.47
N GLY A 68 -0.14 -15.31 19.91
CA GLY A 68 -0.98 -14.18 19.52
C GLY A 68 -0.34 -13.47 18.34
N SER A 69 0.46 -14.19 17.54
CA SER A 69 0.99 -13.71 16.26
C SER A 69 -0.18 -13.10 15.52
N ILE A 70 -0.14 -11.78 15.33
CA ILE A 70 -1.03 -11.07 14.43
C ILE A 70 -1.01 -11.90 13.17
N SER A 71 -2.14 -12.55 12.85
CA SER A 71 -2.19 -13.57 11.80
C SER A 71 -1.45 -13.00 10.60
N SER A 72 -0.49 -13.75 10.04
CA SER A 72 0.33 -13.30 8.91
C SER A 72 -0.53 -12.71 7.78
N ASP A 73 -1.78 -13.19 7.66
CA ASP A 73 -2.80 -12.66 6.76
C ASP A 73 -3.22 -11.22 7.09
N VAL A 74 -3.37 -10.86 8.37
CA VAL A 74 -3.68 -9.49 8.81
C VAL A 74 -2.53 -8.56 8.48
N GLU A 75 -1.29 -8.96 8.77
CA GLU A 75 -0.12 -8.15 8.42
C GLU A 75 0.03 -7.98 6.91
N GLN A 76 -0.18 -9.05 6.13
CA GLN A 76 -0.17 -9.00 4.68
C GLN A 76 -1.28 -8.07 4.16
N LYS A 77 -2.49 -8.13 4.71
CA LYS A 77 -3.61 -7.25 4.33
C LYS A 77 -3.33 -5.78 4.68
N VAL A 78 -2.68 -5.50 5.82
CA VAL A 78 -2.27 -4.14 6.18
C VAL A 78 -1.22 -3.63 5.20
N LYS A 79 -0.19 -4.44 4.87
CA LYS A 79 0.85 -4.09 3.90
C LYS A 79 0.30 -3.87 2.49
N GLN A 80 -0.72 -4.63 2.07
CA GLN A 80 -1.38 -4.44 0.78
C GLN A 80 -2.02 -3.04 0.63
N ASN A 81 -2.48 -2.43 1.72
CA ASN A 81 -3.08 -1.09 1.69
C ASN A 81 -2.04 0.04 1.56
N VAL A 82 -0.75 -0.25 1.74
CA VAL A 82 0.35 0.75 1.73
C VAL A 82 1.17 0.67 0.43
N LYS A 83 0.80 -0.20 -0.50
CA LYS A 83 1.51 -0.37 -1.77
C LYS A 83 1.53 0.92 -2.58
N LYS A 84 2.68 1.20 -3.19
CA LYS A 84 2.81 2.34 -4.11
C LYS A 84 1.95 2.08 -5.35
N PRO A 85 1.42 3.11 -6.02
CA PRO A 85 0.64 2.94 -7.25
C PRO A 85 1.32 2.07 -8.32
N GLN A 86 2.64 2.17 -8.45
CA GLN A 86 3.46 1.36 -9.38
C GLN A 86 3.47 -0.15 -9.06
N GLU A 87 3.21 -0.53 -7.82
CA GLU A 87 3.14 -1.94 -7.39
C GLU A 87 1.73 -2.51 -7.59
N ILE A 88 0.74 -1.65 -7.85
CA ILE A 88 -0.67 -2.00 -8.02
C ILE A 88 -0.99 -2.15 -9.51
N SER A 89 -0.49 -1.24 -10.36
CA SER A 89 -0.68 -1.28 -11.80
C SER A 89 0.63 -1.02 -12.54
N ASP A 90 0.79 -1.62 -13.71
CA ASP A 90 1.96 -1.40 -14.57
C ASP A 90 1.95 -0.01 -15.23
N ILE A 91 0.76 0.56 -15.43
CA ILE A 91 0.52 1.81 -16.15
C ILE A 91 -0.23 2.79 -15.22
N PRO A 92 0.04 4.11 -15.27
CA PRO A 92 -0.70 5.08 -14.49
C PRO A 92 -2.17 5.09 -14.90
N MET A 93 -3.06 4.95 -13.92
CA MET A 93 -4.52 4.95 -14.15
C MET A 93 -5.12 6.35 -14.24
N THR A 94 -4.45 7.35 -13.65
CA THR A 94 -4.91 8.74 -13.65
C THR A 94 -3.85 9.69 -14.20
N GLU A 95 -4.29 10.86 -14.69
CA GLU A 95 -3.37 11.89 -15.21
C GLU A 95 -2.39 12.38 -14.14
N ALA A 96 -2.86 12.51 -12.89
CA ALA A 96 -2.01 12.88 -11.76
C ALA A 96 -0.91 11.83 -11.49
N GLN A 97 -1.23 10.53 -11.65
CA GLN A 97 -0.25 9.45 -11.51
C GLN A 97 0.80 9.45 -12.62
N LYS A 98 0.47 9.95 -13.82
CA LYS A 98 1.41 10.05 -14.94
C LYS A 98 2.61 10.93 -14.59
N ILE A 99 2.40 11.97 -13.77
CA ILE A 99 3.46 12.86 -13.30
C ILE A 99 4.31 12.10 -12.27
N GLY A 100 5.57 11.85 -12.62
CA GLY A 100 6.50 11.15 -11.73
C GLY A 100 6.37 9.62 -11.73
N TRP A 101 5.55 9.04 -12.61
CA TRP A 101 5.38 7.58 -12.70
C TRP A 101 6.71 6.84 -12.92
N ALA A 102 7.59 7.36 -13.78
CA ALA A 102 8.90 6.77 -14.03
C ALA A 102 10.02 7.36 -13.14
N HIS A 103 9.67 8.08 -12.06
CA HIS A 103 10.65 8.82 -11.27
C HIS A 103 11.65 7.88 -10.57
N GLU A 104 11.16 6.82 -9.91
CA GLU A 104 12.05 5.87 -9.23
C GLU A 104 13.00 5.17 -10.18
N GLU A 105 12.51 4.68 -11.32
CA GLU A 105 13.33 4.00 -12.32
C GLU A 105 14.36 4.95 -12.94
N ALA A 106 13.94 6.18 -13.28
CA ALA A 106 14.84 7.20 -13.82
C ALA A 106 15.94 7.60 -12.82
N TRP A 107 15.64 7.60 -11.52
CA TRP A 107 16.63 7.88 -10.48
C TRP A 107 17.58 6.71 -10.23
N LYS A 108 17.08 5.46 -10.25
CA LYS A 108 17.90 4.25 -10.10
C LYS A 108 18.87 4.05 -11.27
N HIS A 109 18.41 4.32 -12.50
CA HIS A 109 19.15 3.95 -13.72
C HIS A 109 19.85 5.10 -14.46
N GLY A 110 19.41 6.35 -14.32
CA GLY A 110 19.80 7.40 -15.27
C GLY A 110 20.48 8.64 -14.69
N ARG A 111 20.05 9.10 -13.52
CA ARG A 111 20.41 10.47 -13.08
C ARG A 111 21.64 10.57 -12.19
N THR A 112 22.01 9.54 -11.45
CA THR A 112 23.07 9.66 -10.44
C THR A 112 24.48 9.78 -11.04
N ALA A 113 24.79 9.08 -12.13
CA ALA A 113 26.12 9.12 -12.74
C ALA A 113 26.34 10.38 -13.61
N VAL A 114 25.37 10.74 -14.45
CA VAL A 114 25.48 11.88 -15.37
C VAL A 114 25.32 13.21 -14.63
N SER A 115 24.42 13.28 -13.65
CA SER A 115 24.19 14.50 -12.85
C SER A 115 25.41 14.81 -11.99
N LYS A 116 26.03 13.84 -11.31
CA LYS A 116 27.19 14.10 -10.43
C LYS A 116 28.38 14.75 -11.14
N ARG A 117 28.61 14.43 -12.42
CA ARG A 117 29.74 15.01 -13.19
C ARG A 117 29.61 16.53 -13.32
N TRP A 118 28.40 17.04 -13.53
CA TRP A 118 28.14 18.44 -13.86
C TRP A 118 27.41 19.21 -12.76
N TYR A 119 26.79 18.50 -11.82
CA TYR A 119 26.11 19.10 -10.68
C TYR A 119 27.14 19.68 -9.71
N ARG A 120 27.05 20.99 -9.47
CA ARG A 120 27.83 21.72 -8.49
C ARG A 120 26.86 22.52 -7.62
N GLY A 121 26.29 21.86 -6.62
CA GLY A 121 25.46 22.53 -5.62
C GLY A 121 26.27 23.51 -4.77
N ARG A 122 25.60 24.37 -4.00
CA ARG A 122 26.26 25.14 -2.92
C ARG A 122 26.98 24.18 -1.97
N GLY A 123 28.18 24.54 -1.52
CA GLY A 123 29.05 23.69 -0.71
C GLY A 123 29.79 22.58 -1.48
N SER A 124 29.77 22.59 -2.82
CA SER A 124 30.54 21.62 -3.63
C SER A 124 32.00 22.01 -3.86
N THR A 125 32.38 23.23 -3.49
CA THR A 125 33.76 23.73 -3.55
C THR A 125 34.14 24.34 -2.21
N ASP A 126 35.40 24.21 -1.82
CA ASP A 126 35.94 24.67 -0.54
C ASP A 126 35.64 26.16 -0.32
N VAL A 127 35.66 26.96 -1.38
CA VAL A 127 35.33 28.40 -1.34
C VAL A 127 33.86 28.63 -0.97
N THR A 128 32.94 27.87 -1.58
CA THR A 128 31.51 27.98 -1.28
C THR A 128 31.16 27.45 0.11
N GLU A 129 31.87 26.42 0.58
CA GLU A 129 31.72 25.88 1.94
C GLU A 129 32.24 26.88 2.99
N PHE A 130 33.40 27.49 2.75
CA PHE A 130 33.92 28.55 3.60
C PHE A 130 32.97 29.75 3.67
N ALA A 131 32.41 30.19 2.54
CA ALA A 131 31.47 31.31 2.49
C ALA A 131 30.18 31.01 3.27
N ASP A 132 29.64 29.79 3.15
CA ASP A 132 28.46 29.36 3.92
C ASP A 132 28.79 29.29 5.43
N ASN A 133 29.92 28.71 5.80
CA ASN A 133 30.37 28.64 7.21
C ASN A 133 30.66 30.03 7.80
N TYR A 134 31.21 30.95 7.02
CA TYR A 134 31.44 32.32 7.46
C TYR A 134 30.10 33.05 7.69
N CYS A 135 29.13 32.92 6.78
CA CYS A 135 27.83 33.55 6.93
C CYS A 135 27.04 32.97 8.11
N THR A 136 27.15 31.66 8.38
CA THR A 136 26.51 31.03 9.54
C THR A 136 27.16 31.44 10.85
N MET A 137 28.50 31.54 10.91
CA MET A 137 29.22 32.00 12.11
C MET A 137 29.04 33.50 12.39
N ALA A 138 29.12 34.34 11.35
CA ALA A 138 29.03 35.79 11.50
C ALA A 138 27.57 36.29 11.61
N GLY A 139 26.59 35.45 11.25
CA GLY A 139 25.17 35.80 11.20
C GLY A 139 24.83 36.82 10.12
N CYS A 140 25.80 37.21 9.29
CA CYS A 140 25.63 38.15 8.19
C CYS A 140 26.62 37.84 7.06
N SER A 141 26.21 38.16 5.83
CA SER A 141 27.11 38.13 4.68
C SER A 141 28.16 39.24 4.83
N PRO A 142 29.44 39.01 4.45
CA PRO A 142 30.47 40.05 4.47
C PRO A 142 30.18 41.22 3.52
N PHE A 143 29.23 41.05 2.59
CA PHE A 143 28.75 42.09 1.69
C PHE A 143 27.42 42.71 2.12
N ALA A 144 26.87 42.30 3.28
CA ALA A 144 25.68 42.94 3.83
C ALA A 144 26.03 44.36 4.28
N ASP A 145 25.34 45.35 3.70
CA ASP A 145 25.55 46.76 4.05
C ASP A 145 25.21 46.97 5.53
N LYS A 146 26.18 47.48 6.29
CA LYS A 146 26.04 47.70 7.74
C LYS A 146 25.32 49.01 8.05
N SER A 147 24.97 49.79 7.03
CA SER A 147 24.31 51.09 7.17
C SER A 147 22.86 51.01 7.66
N THR A 148 22.22 49.84 7.58
CA THR A 148 20.81 49.63 7.95
C THR A 148 20.63 48.85 9.27
N ARG A 149 21.62 48.84 10.18
CA ARG A 149 21.51 48.18 11.49
C ARG A 149 21.48 49.18 12.65
#